data_AF-A0A6P2D186-F1
#
_entry.id   AF-A0A6P2D186-F1
#
_cell.length_a   1.000
_cell.length_b   1.000
_cell.length_c   1.000
_cell.angle_alpha   90.00
_cell.angle_beta   90.00
_cell.angle_gamma   90.00
#
_symmetry.space_group_name_H-M   'P 1'
#
loop_
_entity.id
_entity.type
_entity.pdbx_description
1 polymer ?
#
loop_
_entity_poly.entity_id
_entity_poly.type
_entity_poly.pdbx_seq_one_letter_code
_entity_poly.pdbx_strand_id
1 'polypeptide(L)'
;MIEFVGGGPYDGKVMSTDSSDRAEVSQVRRSAQLIGAGLAIAERQESTPGNLLTFRYPSAAVAEQAKTEQWSEAKIKALMPYYEYEVREYVERDGLVLIKARYKGVAR
;
A
#
# COMPACT_ATOMS: atom_id res chain seq x y z
N MET A 1 0.84 -4.40 9.96
CA MET A 1 -0.14 -3.32 9.69
C MET A 1 0.49 -2.22 8.87
N ILE A 2 -0.29 -1.48 8.09
CA ILE A 2 0.15 -0.34 7.28
C ILE A 2 -0.66 0.89 7.71
N GLU A 3 0.03 1.95 8.11
CA GLU A 3 -0.54 3.25 8.44
C GLU A 3 -0.27 4.23 7.30
N PHE A 4 -1.31 4.94 6.85
CA PHE A 4 -1.22 5.92 5.78
C PHE A 4 -1.10 7.32 6.37
N VAL A 5 -0.06 8.05 5.96
CA VAL A 5 0.28 9.37 6.49
C VAL A 5 0.62 10.38 5.40
N GLY A 6 0.62 11.67 5.76
CA GLY A 6 1.19 12.74 4.94
C GLY A 6 0.25 13.33 3.90
N GLY A 7 -1.07 13.31 4.16
CA GLY A 7 -2.06 14.09 3.42
C GLY A 7 -2.42 13.48 2.07
N GLY A 8 -3.41 12.57 2.07
CA GLY A 8 -4.00 11.93 0.91
C GLY A 8 -5.35 11.31 1.27
N PRO A 9 -6.09 10.70 0.32
CA PRO A 9 -7.45 10.20 0.57
C PRO A 9 -7.56 9.09 1.62
N TYR A 10 -6.44 8.47 1.99
CA TYR A 10 -6.36 7.46 3.04
C TYR A 10 -5.57 7.92 4.27
N ASP A 11 -5.23 9.21 4.37
CA ASP A 11 -4.51 9.75 5.54
C ASP A 11 -5.23 9.42 6.86
N GLY A 12 -4.46 8.93 7.84
CA GLY A 12 -4.98 8.48 9.13
C GLY A 12 -5.67 7.10 9.10
N LYS A 13 -5.75 6.43 7.96
CA LYS A 13 -6.28 5.05 7.88
C LYS A 13 -5.19 4.03 8.20
N VAL A 14 -5.64 2.89 8.71
CA VAL A 14 -4.80 1.74 9.06
C VAL A 14 -5.35 0.50 8.37
N MET A 15 -4.47 -0.23 7.70
CA MET A 15 -4.73 -1.58 7.19
C MET A 15 -4.04 -2.63 8.06
N SER A 16 -4.73 -3.71 8.42
CA SER A 16 -4.21 -4.76 9.28
C SER A 16 -4.47 -6.17 8.74
N THR A 17 -3.63 -7.11 9.18
CA THR A 17 -3.86 -8.55 8.98
C THR A 17 -5.05 -9.08 9.77
N ASP A 18 -5.57 -8.31 10.71
CA ASP A 18 -6.74 -8.66 11.53
C ASP A 18 -8.07 -8.16 10.92
N SER A 19 -8.01 -7.51 9.75
CA SER A 19 -9.19 -7.05 9.03
C SER A 19 -10.06 -8.21 8.55
N SER A 20 -11.38 -8.01 8.51
CA SER A 20 -12.32 -8.95 7.89
C SER A 20 -12.24 -8.93 6.36
N ASP A 21 -11.62 -7.90 5.76
CA ASP A 21 -11.41 -7.80 4.32
C ASP A 21 -10.20 -8.64 3.88
N ARG A 22 -10.47 -9.73 3.15
CA ARG A 22 -9.42 -10.63 2.63
C ARG A 22 -8.45 -9.93 1.66
N ALA A 23 -8.91 -8.94 0.90
CA ALA A 23 -8.05 -8.20 -0.02
C ALA A 23 -7.03 -7.37 0.76
N GLU A 24 -7.49 -6.69 1.81
CA GLU A 24 -6.64 -5.95 2.75
C GLU A 24 -5.60 -6.86 3.42
N VAL A 25 -6.03 -7.99 4.00
CA VAL A 25 -5.12 -8.93 4.67
C VAL A 25 -4.04 -9.43 3.70
N SER A 26 -4.42 -9.79 2.48
CA SER A 26 -3.48 -10.24 1.44
C SER A 26 -2.46 -9.16 1.08
N GLN A 27 -2.92 -7.91 0.92
CA GLN A 27 -2.06 -6.79 0.57
C GLN A 27 -1.06 -6.48 1.69
N VAL A 28 -1.51 -6.45 2.95
CA VAL A 28 -0.65 -6.22 4.11
C VAL A 28 0.41 -7.32 4.23
N ARG A 29 0.03 -8.59 4.09
CA ARG A 29 0.98 -9.73 4.14
C ARG A 29 2.03 -9.64 3.05
N ARG A 30 1.62 -9.37 1.81
CA ARG A 30 2.55 -9.24 0.68
C ARG A 30 3.54 -8.09 0.88
N SER A 31 3.06 -6.94 1.35
CA SER A 31 3.92 -5.80 1.67
C SER A 31 4.93 -6.13 2.76
N ALA A 32 4.51 -6.78 3.85
CA ALA A 32 5.42 -7.19 4.92
C ALA A 32 6.50 -8.17 4.42
N GLN A 33 6.13 -9.15 3.58
CA GLN A 33 7.08 -10.09 2.97
C GLN A 33 8.12 -9.39 2.09
N LEU A 34 7.70 -8.44 1.25
CA LEU A 34 8.62 -7.72 0.36
C LEU A 34 9.55 -6.79 1.15
N ILE A 35 9.05 -6.12 2.20
CA ILE A 35 9.89 -5.35 3.10
C ILE A 35 10.92 -6.26 3.77
N GLY A 36 10.48 -7.36 4.40
CA GLY A 36 11.39 -8.32 5.04
C GLY A 36 12.46 -8.86 4.10
N ALA A 37 12.12 -9.17 2.84
CA ALA A 37 13.09 -9.57 1.83
C ALA A 37 14.10 -8.46 1.50
N GLY A 38 13.63 -7.21 1.36
CA GLY A 38 14.49 -6.04 1.14
C GLY A 38 15.46 -5.79 2.29
N LEU A 39 14.99 -5.96 3.54
CA LEU A 39 15.83 -5.85 4.74
C LEU A 39 16.91 -6.92 4.78
N ALA A 40 16.55 -8.18 4.54
CA ALA A 40 17.51 -9.29 4.53
C ALA A 40 18.59 -9.11 3.45
N ILE A 41 18.23 -8.53 2.29
CA ILE A 41 19.20 -8.18 1.24
C ILE A 41 20.10 -7.04 1.69
N ALA A 42 19.52 -5.97 2.25
CA ALA A 42 20.27 -4.80 2.70
C ALA A 42 21.29 -5.15 3.79
N GLU A 43 20.89 -6.00 4.75
CA GLU A 43 21.74 -6.53 5.82
C GLU A 43 22.92 -7.32 5.26
N ARG A 44 22.67 -8.25 4.32
CA ARG A 44 23.73 -9.03 3.66
C ARG A 44 24.71 -8.18 2.87
N GLN A 45 24.29 -6.99 2.42
CA GLN A 45 25.09 -6.07 1.61
C GLN A 45 25.66 -4.91 2.43
N GLU A 46 25.48 -4.89 3.76
CA GLU A 46 25.89 -3.79 4.65
C GLU A 46 25.40 -2.41 4.15
N SER A 47 24.17 -2.39 3.61
CA SER A 47 23.56 -1.20 3.00
C SER A 47 22.31 -0.77 3.76
N THR A 48 21.89 0.48 3.53
CA THR A 48 20.61 0.97 4.05
C THR A 48 19.47 0.56 3.12
N PRO A 49 18.35 0.00 3.62
CA PRO A 49 17.18 -0.24 2.82
C PRO A 49 16.68 1.08 2.20
N GLY A 50 16.57 1.15 0.86
CA GLY A 50 15.96 2.28 0.17
C GLY A 50 14.46 2.37 0.42
N ASN A 51 13.74 3.33 -0.19
CA ASN A 51 12.27 3.33 -0.13
C ASN A 51 11.75 2.04 -0.79
N LEU A 52 11.23 1.11 0.01
CA LEU A 52 11.13 -0.29 -0.38
C LEU A 52 9.93 -0.60 -1.29
N LEU A 53 8.87 0.21 -1.25
CA LEU A 53 7.63 -0.09 -1.96
C LEU A 53 6.76 1.13 -2.24
N THR A 54 6.11 1.09 -3.40
CA THR A 54 4.94 1.92 -3.70
C THR A 54 3.68 1.09 -3.49
N PHE A 55 2.85 1.52 -2.56
CA PHE A 55 1.50 1.03 -2.37
C PHE A 55 0.54 1.76 -3.30
N ARG A 56 -0.24 1.00 -4.06
CA ARG A 56 -1.24 1.52 -5.00
C ARG A 56 -2.62 1.12 -4.53
N TYR A 57 -3.53 2.09 -4.50
CA TYR A 57 -4.94 1.84 -4.19
C TYR A 57 -5.84 2.50 -5.22
N PRO A 58 -6.92 1.85 -5.68
CA PRO A 58 -7.84 2.46 -6.64
C PRO A 58 -8.39 3.79 -6.13
N SER A 59 -8.54 4.76 -7.03
CA SER A 59 -9.22 6.02 -6.72
C SER A 59 -10.67 5.76 -6.31
N ALA A 60 -11.07 6.18 -5.11
CA ALA A 60 -12.41 5.91 -4.59
C ALA A 60 -13.50 6.54 -5.47
N ALA A 61 -13.27 7.76 -5.97
CA ALA A 61 -14.22 8.46 -6.85
C ALA A 61 -14.45 7.70 -8.16
N VAL A 62 -13.37 7.20 -8.79
CA VAL A 62 -13.47 6.47 -10.06
C VAL A 62 -13.94 5.03 -9.83
N ALA A 63 -13.65 4.43 -8.68
CA ALA A 63 -14.17 3.12 -8.30
C ALA A 63 -15.70 3.14 -8.16
N GLU A 64 -16.26 4.18 -7.53
CA GLU A 64 -17.72 4.33 -7.42
C GLU A 64 -18.37 4.63 -8.77
N GLN A 65 -17.72 5.45 -9.63
CA GLN A 65 -18.17 5.66 -11.00
C GLN A 65 -18.17 4.36 -11.81
N ALA A 66 -17.09 3.57 -11.72
CA ALA A 66 -16.96 2.30 -12.43
C ALA A 66 -18.04 1.29 -12.02
N LYS A 67 -18.40 1.25 -10.73
CA LYS A 67 -19.53 0.44 -10.24
C LYS A 67 -20.86 0.93 -10.79
N THR A 68 -21.12 2.24 -10.70
CA THR A 68 -22.37 2.86 -11.14
C THR A 68 -22.62 2.67 -12.62
N GLU A 69 -21.57 2.85 -13.43
CA GLU A 69 -21.62 2.72 -14.90
C GLU A 69 -21.32 1.30 -15.40
N GLN A 70 -21.15 0.32 -14.50
CA GLN A 70 -20.85 -1.08 -14.82
C GLN A 70 -19.71 -1.25 -15.83
N TRP A 71 -18.57 -0.59 -15.57
CA TRP A 71 -17.42 -0.64 -16.47
C TRP A 71 -16.88 -2.07 -16.62
N SER A 72 -16.47 -2.42 -17.84
CA SER A 72 -15.71 -3.65 -18.09
C SER A 72 -14.33 -3.57 -17.42
N GLU A 73 -13.75 -4.72 -17.06
CA GLU A 73 -12.40 -4.76 -16.47
C GLU A 73 -11.34 -4.08 -17.34
N ALA A 74 -11.47 -4.21 -18.67
CA ALA A 74 -10.57 -3.54 -19.61
C ALA A 74 -10.67 -2.00 -19.50
N LYS A 75 -11.89 -1.47 -19.39
CA LYS A 75 -12.13 -0.04 -19.20
C LYS A 75 -11.63 0.44 -17.84
N ILE A 76 -11.84 -0.34 -16.79
CA ILE A 76 -11.31 -0.05 -15.45
C ILE A 76 -9.77 0.00 -15.50
N LYS A 77 -9.10 -1.00 -16.07
CA LYS A 77 -7.63 -1.00 -16.18
C LYS A 77 -7.09 0.18 -16.99
N ALA A 78 -7.80 0.62 -18.02
CA ALA A 78 -7.35 1.73 -18.87
C ALA A 78 -7.58 3.11 -18.23
N LEU A 79 -8.61 3.26 -17.39
CA LEU A 79 -9.06 4.57 -16.91
C LEU A 79 -8.91 4.78 -15.41
N MET A 80 -8.71 3.73 -14.61
CA MET A 80 -8.60 3.82 -13.16
C MET A 80 -7.26 4.43 -12.75
N PRO A 81 -7.24 5.66 -12.20
CA PRO A 81 -6.06 6.16 -11.54
C PRO A 81 -5.92 5.50 -10.16
N TYR A 82 -4.67 5.34 -9.71
CA TYR A 82 -4.33 4.80 -8.41
C TYR A 82 -3.73 5.89 -7.52
N TYR A 83 -4.13 5.94 -6.25
CA TYR A 83 -3.41 6.67 -5.22
C TYR A 83 -2.12 5.92 -4.91
N GLU A 84 -0.99 6.62 -5.02
CA GLU A 84 0.33 6.08 -4.70
C GLU A 84 0.78 6.55 -3.32
N TYR A 85 1.24 5.60 -2.52
CA TYR A 85 1.90 5.85 -1.25
C TYR A 85 3.26 5.18 -1.26
N GLU A 86 4.28 5.86 -0.76
CA GLU A 86 5.64 5.32 -0.66
C GLU A 86 5.89 4.91 0.78
N VAL A 87 6.38 3.68 0.97
CA VAL A 87 6.82 3.23 2.29
C VAL A 87 8.05 4.03 2.70
N ARG A 88 7.95 4.72 3.83
CA ARG A 88 9.02 5.59 4.35
C ARG A 88 9.66 5.08 5.63
N GLU A 89 8.89 4.35 6.42
CA GLU A 89 9.34 3.85 7.71
C GLU A 89 8.72 2.47 7.94
N TYR A 90 9.47 1.59 8.58
CA TYR A 90 8.97 0.37 9.17
C TYR A 90 9.53 0.24 10.58
N VAL A 91 8.69 -0.26 11.50
CA VAL A 91 9.07 -0.50 12.89
C VAL A 91 8.54 -1.87 13.27
N GLU A 92 9.40 -2.72 13.80
CA GLU A 92 9.01 -3.98 14.41
C GLU A 92 8.86 -3.78 15.93
N ARG A 93 7.70 -4.14 16.47
CA ARG A 93 7.41 -4.03 17.90
C ARG A 93 6.44 -5.14 18.31
N ASP A 94 6.78 -5.86 19.37
CA ASP A 94 5.92 -6.89 19.98
C ASP A 94 5.44 -7.96 18.96
N GLY A 95 6.31 -8.33 18.00
CA GLY A 95 5.99 -9.27 16.93
C GLY A 95 5.10 -8.71 15.82
N LEU A 96 4.79 -7.42 15.86
CA LEU A 96 4.06 -6.69 14.83
C LEU A 96 5.01 -5.83 14.00
N VAL A 97 4.81 -5.84 12.69
CA VAL A 97 5.46 -4.91 11.77
C VAL A 97 4.48 -3.77 11.48
N LEU A 98 4.83 -2.57 11.91
CA LEU A 98 4.17 -1.31 11.56
C LEU A 98 4.89 -0.70 10.36
N ILE A 99 4.15 -0.33 9.33
CA ILE A 99 4.68 0.27 8.11
C ILE A 99 4.02 1.63 7.94
N LYS A 100 4.78 2.72 7.81
CA LYS A 100 4.22 4.04 7.46
C LYS A 100 4.41 4.32 5.99
N ALA A 101 3.29 4.56 5.31
CA ALA A 101 3.25 4.87 3.90
C ALA A 101 2.83 6.33 3.70
N ARG A 102 3.66 7.11 3.02
CA ARG A 102 3.42 8.54 2.76
C ARG A 102 2.78 8.73 1.39
N TYR A 103 1.72 9.54 1.30
CA TYR A 103 1.10 9.87 0.03
C TYR A 103 2.09 10.55 -0.94
N LYS A 104 2.08 10.10 -2.19
CA LYS A 104 2.94 10.60 -3.28
C LYS A 104 2.17 11.30 -4.38
N GLY A 105 0.92 10.93 -4.59
CA GLY A 105 0.11 11.48 -5.65
C GLY A 105 -0.78 10.44 -6.31
N VAL A 106 -1.18 10.74 -7.54
CA VAL A 106 -2.04 9.91 -8.37
C VAL A 106 -1.24 9.42 -9.57
N ALA A 107 -1.22 8.10 -9.80
CA ALA A 107 -0.64 7.49 -10.99
C ALA A 107 -1.74 6.89 -11.88
N ARG A 108 -1.44 6.71 -13.17
CA ARG A 108 -2.28 6.00 -14.14
C ARG A 108 -1.74 4.60 -14.39
#